data_AF-A0A2G6CXA0-F1
#
_entry.id   AF-A0A2G6CXA0-F1
#
_cell.length_a   1.000
_cell.length_b   1.000
_cell.length_c   1.000
_cell.angle_alpha   90.00
_cell.angle_beta   90.00
_cell.angle_gamma   90.00
#
_symmetry.space_group_name_H-M   'P 1'
#
loop_
_entity.id
_entity.type
_entity.pdbx_description
1 polymer ?
#
loop_
_entity_poly.entity_id
_entity_poly.type
_entity_poly.pdbx_seq_one_letter_code
_entity_poly.pdbx_strand_id
1 'polypeptide(L)'
;MKAINDVVFKWLRHRKRVKDLKAKTGHLLDILERNDRVTRAMILAMSAVFRARVIDRSSQLSKALNYSDKMSKERIGLIFELLLAIQSKMIQEKSALDQKLEALEIKENASVTHWDKSLLGMDIWMVTIGSGYTSRIGSKVLKVWTLLDDASNELDQAIPLLRELEDTVNDLSPATADMYGSLTDDQWVSLCAYRPGLFKGR
;
A
#
# COMPACT_ATOMS: atom_id res chain seq x y z
N MET A 1 34.74 16.64 15.66
CA MET A 1 34.60 15.33 14.95
C MET A 1 33.16 14.82 14.76
N LYS A 2 32.09 15.42 15.34
CA LYS A 2 30.69 14.96 15.12
C LYS A 2 30.10 15.28 13.73
N ALA A 3 30.52 16.38 13.09
CA ALA A 3 29.89 16.88 11.87
C ALA A 3 30.07 15.99 10.61
N ILE A 4 31.22 15.32 10.46
CA ILE A 4 31.50 14.50 9.27
C ILE A 4 30.68 13.20 9.30
N ASN A 5 30.59 12.56 10.47
CA ASN A 5 29.77 11.36 10.64
C ASN A 5 28.29 11.66 10.34
N ASP A 6 27.74 12.76 10.85
CA ASP A 6 26.33 13.11 10.60
C ASP A 6 26.02 13.37 9.12
N VAL A 7 26.96 13.98 8.38
CA VAL A 7 26.82 14.22 6.94
C VAL A 7 26.86 12.90 6.17
N VAL A 8 27.80 12.02 6.49
CA VAL A 8 27.92 10.69 5.85
C VAL A 8 26.69 9.84 6.14
N PHE A 9 26.21 9.79 7.39
CA PHE A 9 25.00 9.06 7.77
C PHE A 9 23.75 9.59 7.06
N LYS A 10 23.56 10.92 7.01
CA LYS A 10 22.44 11.53 6.27
C LYS A 10 22.49 11.18 4.79
N TRP A 11 23.67 11.22 4.18
CA TRP A 11 23.86 10.86 2.79
C TRP A 11 23.57 9.38 2.51
N LEU A 12 24.08 8.48 3.35
CA LEU A 12 23.80 7.03 3.25
C LEU A 12 22.30 6.75 3.40
N ARG A 13 21.65 7.37 4.39
CA ARG A 13 20.20 7.25 4.62
C ARG A 13 19.40 7.76 3.43
N HIS A 14 19.76 8.91 2.86
CA HIS A 14 19.15 9.42 1.64
C HIS A 14 19.29 8.44 0.47
N ARG A 15 20.51 7.93 0.21
CA ARG A 15 20.75 6.95 -0.87
C ARG A 15 19.93 5.68 -0.69
N LYS A 16 19.85 5.17 0.55
CA LYS A 16 19.03 4.00 0.89
C LYS A 16 17.56 4.27 0.62
N ARG A 17 16.98 5.35 1.15
CA ARG A 17 15.58 5.75 0.90
C ARG A 17 15.27 5.81 -0.60
N VAL A 18 16.10 6.49 -1.39
CA VAL A 18 15.90 6.59 -2.85
C VAL A 18 15.98 5.22 -3.53
N LYS A 19 16.91 4.35 -3.13
CA LYS A 19 17.04 2.99 -3.66
C LYS A 19 15.77 2.18 -3.35
N ASP A 20 15.32 2.21 -2.10
CA ASP A 20 14.17 1.43 -1.63
C ASP A 20 12.87 1.93 -2.30
N LEU A 21 12.65 3.24 -2.40
CA LEU A 21 11.52 3.81 -3.14
C LEU A 21 11.51 3.35 -4.61
N LYS A 22 12.66 3.40 -5.28
CA LYS A 22 12.77 2.99 -6.69
C LYS A 22 12.46 1.50 -6.86
N ALA A 23 13.01 0.66 -6.00
CA ALA A 23 12.78 -0.78 -6.02
C ALA A 23 11.29 -1.09 -5.82
N LYS A 24 10.66 -0.49 -4.80
CA LYS A 24 9.23 -0.64 -4.53
C LYS A 24 8.34 -0.16 -5.68
N THR A 25 8.63 1.02 -6.21
CA THR A 25 7.86 1.56 -7.34
C THR A 25 8.00 0.66 -8.57
N GLY A 26 9.19 0.12 -8.83
CA GLY A 26 9.42 -0.81 -9.93
C GLY A 26 8.67 -2.12 -9.75
N HIS A 27 8.72 -2.70 -8.55
CA HIS A 27 8.01 -3.94 -8.22
C HIS A 27 6.50 -3.80 -8.31
N LEU A 28 5.93 -2.74 -7.71
CA LEU A 28 4.49 -2.46 -7.79
C LEU A 28 4.03 -2.30 -9.23
N LEU A 29 4.80 -1.56 -10.04
CA LEU A 29 4.45 -1.35 -11.45
C LEU A 29 4.48 -2.67 -12.24
N ASP A 30 5.51 -3.49 -12.06
CA ASP A 30 5.63 -4.81 -12.71
C ASP A 30 4.46 -5.73 -12.34
N ILE A 31 4.06 -5.74 -11.06
CA ILE A 31 2.87 -6.48 -10.61
C ILE A 31 1.61 -5.97 -11.28
N LEU A 32 1.36 -4.65 -11.27
CA LEU A 32 0.16 -4.09 -11.87
C LEU A 32 0.09 -4.37 -13.37
N GLU A 33 1.21 -4.27 -14.10
CA GLU A 33 1.26 -4.54 -15.54
C GLU A 33 0.95 -5.99 -15.90
N ARG A 34 1.36 -6.96 -15.06
CA ARG A 34 1.18 -8.40 -15.31
C ARG A 34 -0.21 -8.92 -14.92
N ASN A 35 -0.87 -8.27 -13.98
CA ASN A 35 -2.17 -8.70 -13.50
C ASN A 35 -3.30 -8.17 -14.40
N ASP A 36 -4.41 -8.91 -14.44
CA ASP A 36 -5.64 -8.50 -15.12
C ASP A 36 -6.32 -7.30 -14.41
N ARG A 37 -7.38 -6.76 -15.05
CA ARG A 37 -8.08 -5.58 -14.54
C ARG A 37 -8.82 -5.83 -13.22
N VAL A 38 -9.43 -7.00 -13.03
CA VAL A 38 -10.14 -7.34 -11.79
C VAL A 38 -9.15 -7.41 -10.63
N THR A 39 -8.01 -8.06 -10.82
CA THR A 39 -6.96 -8.13 -9.80
C THR A 39 -6.41 -6.74 -9.46
N ARG A 40 -6.22 -5.85 -10.45
CA ARG A 40 -5.86 -4.45 -10.19
C ARG A 40 -6.93 -3.70 -9.41
N ALA A 41 -8.21 -3.93 -9.71
CA ALA A 41 -9.32 -3.34 -8.99
C ALA A 41 -9.38 -3.83 -7.53
N MET A 42 -9.09 -5.12 -7.29
CA MET A 42 -8.94 -5.64 -5.93
C MET A 42 -7.80 -4.95 -5.18
N ILE A 43 -6.65 -4.72 -5.83
CA ILE A 43 -5.52 -3.98 -5.24
C ILE A 43 -5.93 -2.53 -4.93
N LEU A 44 -6.66 -1.86 -5.83
CA LEU A 44 -7.21 -0.52 -5.60
C LEU A 44 -8.15 -0.50 -4.39
N ALA A 45 -9.09 -1.44 -4.32
CA ALA A 45 -10.03 -1.60 -3.22
C ALA A 45 -9.30 -1.80 -1.88
N MET A 46 -8.31 -2.69 -1.85
CA MET A 46 -7.48 -2.90 -0.66
C MET A 46 -6.68 -1.65 -0.26
N SER A 47 -6.17 -0.90 -1.24
CA SER A 47 -5.51 0.38 -0.98
C SER A 47 -6.47 1.39 -0.33
N ALA A 48 -7.75 1.42 -0.74
CA ALA A 48 -8.74 2.34 -0.21
C ALA A 48 -9.06 2.05 1.27
N VAL A 49 -9.19 0.76 1.64
CA VAL A 49 -9.34 0.33 3.04
C VAL A 49 -8.12 0.74 3.87
N PHE A 50 -6.91 0.47 3.36
CA PHE A 50 -5.68 0.86 4.06
C PHE A 50 -5.61 2.37 4.29
N ARG A 51 -5.97 3.19 3.28
CA ARG A 51 -6.00 4.65 3.43
C ARG A 51 -6.94 5.07 4.56
N ALA A 52 -8.19 4.59 4.51
CA ALA A 52 -9.21 4.98 5.48
C ALA A 52 -8.83 4.57 6.92
N ARG A 53 -8.19 3.41 7.09
CA ARG A 53 -7.85 2.88 8.41
C ARG A 53 -6.52 3.40 8.97
N VAL A 54 -5.53 3.65 8.12
CA VAL A 54 -4.17 3.98 8.55
C VAL A 54 -3.81 5.44 8.26
N ILE A 55 -4.02 5.89 7.02
CA ILE A 55 -3.55 7.20 6.58
C ILE A 55 -4.48 8.31 7.07
N ASP A 56 -5.78 8.16 6.88
CA ASP A 56 -6.77 9.19 7.21
C ASP A 56 -6.91 9.38 8.73
N ARG A 57 -6.57 8.36 9.52
CA ARG A 57 -6.50 8.44 10.99
C ARG A 57 -5.24 9.13 11.53
N SER A 58 -4.27 9.44 10.68
CA SER A 58 -3.04 10.13 11.06
C SER A 58 -2.93 11.48 10.36
N SER A 59 -3.02 12.57 11.14
CA SER A 59 -2.88 13.93 10.60
C SER A 59 -1.54 14.15 9.88
N GLN A 60 -0.48 13.44 10.27
CA GLN A 60 0.81 13.52 9.61
C GLN A 60 0.83 12.77 8.27
N LEU A 61 0.27 11.56 8.21
CA LEU A 61 0.21 10.77 6.97
C LEU A 61 -0.74 11.40 5.97
N SER A 62 -1.90 11.87 6.41
CA SER A 62 -2.87 12.58 5.57
C SER A 62 -2.27 13.88 4.99
N LYS A 63 -1.50 14.64 5.79
CA LYS A 63 -0.74 15.80 5.28
C LYS A 63 0.31 15.39 4.25
N ALA A 64 1.03 14.31 4.48
CA ALA A 64 2.05 13.81 3.54
C ALA A 64 1.45 13.31 2.23
N LEU A 65 0.22 12.80 2.26
CA LEU A 65 -0.49 12.37 1.06
C LEU A 65 -1.03 13.57 0.24
N ASN A 66 -1.59 14.57 0.92
CA ASN A 66 -2.31 15.68 0.26
C ASN A 66 -1.44 16.91 -0.02
N TYR A 67 -0.37 17.11 0.74
CA TYR A 67 0.46 18.32 0.74
C TYR A 67 1.95 17.99 0.85
N SER A 68 2.40 16.98 0.11
CA SER A 68 3.80 16.51 0.14
C SER A 68 4.80 17.62 -0.27
N ASP A 69 4.40 18.52 -1.17
CA ASP A 69 5.14 19.70 -1.60
C ASP A 69 5.41 20.70 -0.47
N LYS A 70 4.51 20.77 0.51
CA LYS A 70 4.62 21.65 1.70
C LYS A 70 5.43 21.02 2.83
N MET A 71 5.94 19.79 2.65
CA MET A 71 6.68 19.07 3.67
C MET A 71 8.18 19.01 3.34
N SER A 72 9.02 19.07 4.37
CA SER A 72 10.45 18.90 4.17
C SER A 72 10.76 17.47 3.71
N LYS A 73 11.75 17.32 2.83
CA LYS A 73 12.21 16.00 2.37
C LYS A 73 12.55 15.08 3.54
N GLU A 74 13.18 15.60 4.59
CA GLU A 74 13.50 14.76 5.76
C GLU A 74 12.24 14.20 6.41
N ARG A 75 11.18 15.01 6.54
CA ARG A 75 9.91 14.55 7.11
C ARG A 75 9.23 13.50 6.25
N ILE A 76 9.22 13.67 4.92
CA ILE A 76 8.70 12.66 3.98
C ILE A 76 9.52 11.37 4.06
N GLY A 77 10.86 11.49 4.15
CA GLY A 77 11.76 10.35 4.30
C GLY A 77 11.53 9.56 5.58
N LEU A 78 11.27 10.23 6.70
CA LEU A 78 10.91 9.59 7.97
C LEU A 78 9.56 8.89 7.90
N ILE A 79 8.56 9.51 7.26
CA ILE A 79 7.25 8.88 7.04
C ILE A 79 7.39 7.63 6.18
N PHE A 80 8.19 7.69 5.12
CA PHE A 80 8.46 6.51 4.30
C PHE A 80 9.11 5.38 5.10
N GLU A 81 10.10 5.68 5.94
CA GLU A 81 10.74 4.67 6.80
C GLU A 81 9.78 4.09 7.83
N LEU A 82 8.87 4.90 8.39
CA LEU A 82 7.83 4.43 9.30
C LEU A 82 6.89 3.44 8.59
N LEU A 83 6.42 3.79 7.39
CA LEU A 83 5.58 2.89 6.59
C LEU A 83 6.36 1.62 6.20
N LEU A 84 7.62 1.74 5.83
CA LEU A 84 8.48 0.59 5.53
C LEU A 84 8.61 -0.35 6.73
N ALA A 85 8.75 0.19 7.94
CA ALA A 85 8.81 -0.59 9.17
C ALA A 85 7.47 -1.31 9.47
N ILE A 86 6.34 -0.61 9.32
CA ILE A 86 5.01 -1.22 9.47
C ILE A 86 4.82 -2.38 8.50
N GLN A 87 5.17 -2.17 7.22
CA GLN A 87 5.06 -3.22 6.22
C GLN A 87 5.99 -4.40 6.51
N SER A 88 7.21 -4.14 6.97
CA SER A 88 8.16 -5.19 7.33
C SER A 88 7.61 -6.06 8.46
N LYS A 89 6.92 -5.44 9.43
CA LYS A 89 6.22 -6.16 10.50
C LYS A 89 5.07 -7.01 9.94
N MET A 90 4.25 -6.49 9.02
CA MET A 90 3.18 -7.26 8.37
C MET A 90 3.72 -8.47 7.60
N ILE A 91 4.85 -8.31 6.89
CA ILE A 91 5.50 -9.42 6.17
C ILE A 91 6.00 -10.50 7.15
N GLN A 92 6.55 -10.09 8.29
CA GLN A 92 6.98 -11.03 9.33
C GLN A 92 5.80 -11.78 9.94
N GLU A 93 4.69 -11.09 10.22
CA GLU A 93 3.46 -11.70 10.73
C GLU A 93 2.86 -12.69 9.71
N LYS A 94 2.84 -12.33 8.43
CA LYS A 94 2.44 -13.23 7.34
C LYS A 94 3.32 -14.48 7.31
N SER A 95 4.64 -14.31 7.27
CA SER A 95 5.58 -15.45 7.21
C SER A 95 5.43 -16.39 8.41
N ALA A 96 5.12 -15.86 9.60
CA ALA A 96 4.89 -16.68 10.79
C ALA A 96 3.54 -17.42 10.72
N LEU A 97 2.53 -16.83 10.08
CA LEU A 97 1.24 -17.47 9.84
C LEU A 97 1.36 -18.58 8.79
N ASP A 98 2.02 -18.30 7.66
CA ASP A 98 2.26 -19.26 6.58
C ASP A 98 2.96 -20.52 7.13
N GLN A 99 4.00 -20.34 7.98
CA GLN A 99 4.69 -21.45 8.64
C GLN A 99 3.78 -22.29 9.54
N LYS A 100 2.82 -21.67 10.23
CA LYS A 100 1.86 -22.39 11.08
C LYS A 100 0.85 -23.16 10.24
N LEU A 101 0.41 -22.60 9.11
CA LEU A 101 -0.57 -23.25 8.23
C LEU A 101 0.06 -24.40 7.46
N GLU A 102 1.32 -24.27 7.03
CA GLU A 102 2.12 -25.36 6.48
C GLU A 102 2.28 -26.51 7.50
N ALA A 103 2.57 -26.20 8.76
CA ALA A 103 2.67 -27.20 9.83
C ALA A 103 1.34 -27.91 10.14
N LEU A 104 0.21 -27.35 9.73
CA LEU A 104 -1.14 -27.91 9.89
C LEU A 104 -1.66 -28.62 8.62
N GLU A 105 -0.85 -28.73 7.56
CA GLU A 105 -1.22 -29.30 6.26
C GLU A 105 -2.44 -28.65 5.57
N ILE A 106 -2.82 -27.43 5.99
CA ILE A 106 -3.91 -26.68 5.39
C ILE A 106 -3.39 -26.03 4.11
N LYS A 107 -3.80 -26.54 2.94
CA LYS A 107 -3.39 -25.95 1.64
C LYS A 107 -4.15 -24.64 1.37
N GLU A 108 -3.42 -23.56 1.59
CA GLU A 108 -3.78 -22.15 1.61
C GLU A 108 -4.06 -21.50 0.23
N ASN A 109 -5.03 -21.97 -0.54
CA ASN A 109 -5.28 -21.31 -1.84
C ASN A 109 -5.93 -19.91 -1.70
N ALA A 110 -6.58 -19.61 -0.55
CA ALA A 110 -7.28 -18.34 -0.31
C ALA A 110 -6.54 -17.39 0.66
N SER A 111 -5.90 -17.90 1.71
CA SER A 111 -5.29 -17.08 2.77
C SER A 111 -4.03 -16.32 2.33
N VAL A 112 -3.27 -16.81 1.36
CA VAL A 112 -2.03 -16.13 0.92
C VAL A 112 -2.31 -14.90 0.05
N THR A 113 -3.40 -14.93 -0.73
CA THR A 113 -3.63 -13.92 -1.79
C THR A 113 -4.15 -12.58 -1.28
N HIS A 114 -4.82 -12.52 -0.12
CA HIS A 114 -5.36 -11.29 0.45
C HIS A 114 -4.29 -10.47 1.20
N TRP A 115 -3.34 -11.13 1.87
CA TRP A 115 -2.18 -10.47 2.49
C TRP A 115 -1.31 -9.78 1.45
N ASP A 116 -1.10 -10.44 0.30
CA ASP A 116 -0.33 -9.85 -0.80
C ASP A 116 -1.03 -8.62 -1.36
N LYS A 117 -2.36 -8.65 -1.53
CA LYS A 117 -3.13 -7.47 -1.96
C LYS A 117 -3.12 -6.35 -0.92
N SER A 118 -3.14 -6.67 0.37
CA SER A 118 -2.97 -5.68 1.46
C SER A 118 -1.61 -5.00 1.41
N LEU A 119 -0.54 -5.78 1.21
CA LEU A 119 0.83 -5.27 1.08
C LEU A 119 0.98 -4.37 -0.16
N LEU A 120 0.35 -4.75 -1.28
CA LEU A 120 0.32 -3.94 -2.50
C LEU A 120 -0.49 -2.65 -2.32
N GLY A 121 -1.62 -2.73 -1.62
CA GLY A 121 -2.42 -1.56 -1.24
C GLY A 121 -1.62 -0.56 -0.41
N MET A 122 -0.79 -1.05 0.51
CA MET A 122 0.14 -0.22 1.27
C MET A 122 1.27 0.36 0.39
N ASP A 123 1.84 -0.44 -0.51
CA ASP A 123 2.88 0.00 -1.44
C ASP A 123 2.41 1.17 -2.31
N ILE A 124 1.15 1.16 -2.78
CA ILE A 124 0.55 2.29 -3.53
C ILE A 124 0.73 3.60 -2.76
N TRP A 125 0.39 3.63 -1.47
CA TRP A 125 0.51 4.85 -0.68
C TRP A 125 1.95 5.20 -0.33
N MET A 126 2.78 4.19 -0.07
CA MET A 126 4.21 4.40 0.17
C MET A 126 4.90 5.07 -1.02
N VAL A 127 4.64 4.60 -2.24
CA VAL A 127 5.23 5.20 -3.45
C VAL A 127 4.59 6.55 -3.78
N THR A 128 3.30 6.72 -3.50
CA THR A 128 2.58 7.98 -3.71
C THR A 128 3.13 9.08 -2.80
N ILE A 129 3.23 8.84 -1.49
CA ILE A 129 3.84 9.78 -0.53
C ILE A 129 5.33 9.95 -0.86
N GLY A 130 6.02 8.85 -1.15
CA GLY A 130 7.44 8.82 -1.48
C GLY A 130 7.80 9.65 -2.73
N SER A 131 6.87 9.85 -3.66
CA SER A 131 7.10 10.70 -4.83
C SER A 131 7.46 12.15 -4.45
N GLY A 132 6.96 12.65 -3.31
CA GLY A 132 7.35 13.94 -2.75
C GLY A 132 8.81 13.99 -2.24
N TYR A 133 9.42 12.84 -1.96
CA TYR A 133 10.82 12.75 -1.54
C TYR A 133 11.79 12.86 -2.73
N THR A 134 11.44 12.23 -3.86
CA THR A 134 12.26 12.21 -5.07
C THR A 134 11.42 12.23 -6.34
N SER A 135 11.65 13.24 -7.19
CA SER A 135 10.96 13.37 -8.48
C SER A 135 11.28 12.25 -9.48
N ARG A 136 12.36 11.48 -9.23
CA ARG A 136 12.84 10.41 -10.12
C ARG A 136 11.86 9.25 -10.31
N ILE A 137 10.84 9.14 -9.46
CA ILE A 137 9.80 8.11 -9.57
C ILE A 137 8.44 8.66 -10.00
N GLY A 138 8.30 9.98 -10.18
CA GLY A 138 7.01 10.63 -10.41
C GLY A 138 6.25 10.08 -11.63
N SER A 139 6.95 9.86 -12.75
CA SER A 139 6.34 9.28 -13.96
C SER A 139 5.88 7.83 -13.76
N LYS A 140 6.60 7.04 -12.96
CA LYS A 140 6.20 5.67 -12.63
C LYS A 140 5.01 5.63 -11.70
N VAL A 141 4.98 6.52 -10.70
CA VAL A 141 3.83 6.68 -9.80
C VAL A 141 2.61 7.14 -10.58
N LEU A 142 2.78 8.05 -11.56
CA LEU A 142 1.72 8.42 -12.49
C LEU A 142 1.14 7.19 -13.20
N LYS A 143 2.02 6.36 -13.79
CA LYS A 143 1.63 5.14 -14.49
C LYS A 143 0.91 4.13 -13.59
N VAL A 144 1.35 3.97 -12.33
CA VAL A 144 0.69 3.13 -11.33
C VAL A 144 -0.78 3.53 -11.18
N TRP A 145 -1.06 4.80 -10.94
CA TRP A 145 -2.44 5.26 -10.79
C TRP A 145 -3.23 5.20 -12.09
N THR A 146 -2.64 5.45 -13.26
CA THR A 146 -3.33 5.23 -14.54
C THR A 146 -3.81 3.78 -14.68
N LEU A 147 -2.98 2.80 -14.33
CA LEU A 147 -3.38 1.39 -14.38
C LEU A 147 -4.49 1.04 -13.38
N LEU A 148 -4.53 1.72 -12.23
CA LEU A 148 -5.59 1.56 -11.22
C LEU A 148 -6.89 2.25 -11.66
N ASP A 149 -6.79 3.40 -12.33
CA ASP A 149 -7.92 4.15 -12.86
C ASP A 149 -8.63 3.36 -13.95
N ASP A 150 -7.85 2.79 -14.89
CA ASP A 150 -8.37 1.91 -15.94
C ASP A 150 -9.07 0.67 -15.37
N ALA A 151 -8.65 0.20 -14.19
CA ALA A 151 -9.22 -0.94 -13.50
C ALA A 151 -10.46 -0.57 -12.65
N SER A 152 -10.71 0.70 -12.38
CA SER A 152 -11.80 1.12 -11.46
C SER A 152 -13.20 0.73 -11.93
N ASN A 153 -13.39 0.47 -13.23
CA ASN A 153 -14.65 -0.06 -13.77
C ASN A 153 -14.96 -1.50 -13.33
N GLU A 154 -13.98 -2.24 -12.80
CA GLU A 154 -14.16 -3.61 -12.33
C GLU A 154 -14.41 -3.69 -10.81
N LEU A 155 -14.63 -2.55 -10.13
CA LEU A 155 -14.83 -2.52 -8.68
C LEU A 155 -16.06 -3.31 -8.23
N ASP A 156 -17.13 -3.30 -9.03
CA ASP A 156 -18.37 -4.05 -8.77
C ASP A 156 -18.14 -5.56 -8.77
N GLN A 157 -17.12 -6.04 -9.50
CA GLN A 157 -16.69 -7.44 -9.45
C GLN A 157 -15.66 -7.70 -8.35
N ALA A 158 -14.73 -6.77 -8.15
CA ALA A 158 -13.59 -6.95 -7.25
C ALA A 158 -13.97 -6.93 -5.77
N ILE A 159 -14.91 -6.06 -5.36
CA ILE A 159 -15.32 -5.93 -3.95
C ILE A 159 -16.02 -7.19 -3.44
N PRO A 160 -17.00 -7.79 -4.16
CA PRO A 160 -17.59 -9.06 -3.76
C PRO A 160 -16.56 -10.18 -3.61
N LEU A 161 -15.60 -10.30 -4.52
CA LEU A 161 -14.52 -11.29 -4.40
C LEU A 161 -13.66 -11.09 -3.14
N LEU A 162 -13.44 -9.84 -2.73
CA LEU A 162 -12.76 -9.55 -1.48
C LEU A 162 -13.63 -9.93 -0.27
N ARG A 163 -14.94 -9.68 -0.30
CA ARG A 163 -15.87 -10.11 0.76
C ARG A 163 -15.89 -11.61 0.94
N GLU A 164 -15.97 -12.37 -0.15
CA GLU A 164 -15.89 -13.82 -0.10
C GLU A 164 -14.58 -14.32 0.55
N LEU A 165 -13.47 -13.62 0.30
CA LEU A 165 -12.20 -13.89 0.96
C LEU A 165 -12.24 -13.56 2.46
N GLU A 166 -12.86 -12.44 2.85
CA GLU A 166 -13.07 -12.07 4.27
C GLU A 166 -13.94 -13.11 5.00
N ASP A 167 -15.04 -13.54 4.39
CA ASP A 167 -15.94 -14.55 4.95
C ASP A 167 -15.20 -15.89 5.13
N THR A 168 -14.44 -16.32 4.12
CA THR A 168 -13.62 -17.54 4.19
C THR A 168 -12.59 -17.46 5.32
N VAL A 169 -11.97 -16.29 5.53
CA VAL A 169 -11.00 -16.08 6.62
C VAL A 169 -11.70 -16.07 7.98
N ASN A 170 -12.87 -15.45 8.10
CA ASN A 170 -13.65 -15.41 9.32
C ASN A 170 -14.11 -16.80 9.77
N ASP A 171 -14.49 -17.66 8.83
CA ASP A 171 -14.85 -19.06 9.09
C ASP A 171 -13.65 -19.86 9.65
N LEU A 172 -12.44 -19.57 9.18
CA LEU A 172 -11.21 -20.23 9.62
C LEU A 172 -10.64 -19.64 10.92
N SER A 173 -10.85 -18.36 11.17
CA SER A 173 -10.35 -17.65 12.34
C SER A 173 -11.33 -16.58 12.82
N PRO A 174 -12.29 -16.92 13.70
CA PRO A 174 -13.31 -15.98 14.17
C PRO A 174 -12.75 -14.77 14.92
N ALA A 175 -11.49 -14.86 15.40
CA ALA A 175 -10.80 -13.76 16.06
C ALA A 175 -10.47 -12.57 15.13
N THR A 176 -10.59 -12.74 13.81
CA THR A 176 -10.38 -11.69 12.80
C THR A 176 -11.67 -11.19 12.15
N ALA A 177 -12.83 -11.48 12.75
CA ALA A 177 -14.12 -10.94 12.30
C ALA A 177 -14.02 -9.42 12.08
N ASP A 178 -14.47 -8.97 10.91
CA ASP A 178 -14.40 -7.57 10.44
C ASP A 178 -13.00 -7.11 9.94
N MET A 179 -12.41 -7.88 9.02
CA MET A 179 -11.09 -7.63 8.45
C MET A 179 -11.03 -6.32 7.66
N TYR A 180 -12.07 -5.98 6.91
CA TYR A 180 -12.16 -4.71 6.17
C TYR A 180 -12.89 -3.61 6.94
N GLY A 181 -13.45 -3.93 8.11
CA GLY A 181 -14.29 -3.04 8.88
C GLY A 181 -15.74 -3.04 8.37
N SER A 182 -16.61 -2.39 9.14
CA SER A 182 -18.05 -2.21 8.83
C SER A 182 -18.35 -1.28 7.65
N LEU A 183 -17.43 -1.16 6.69
CA LEU A 183 -17.66 -0.46 5.43
C LEU A 183 -18.77 -1.16 4.66
N THR A 184 -19.71 -0.41 4.10
CA THR A 184 -20.61 -0.91 3.04
C THR A 184 -19.89 -0.89 1.69
N ASP A 185 -20.38 -1.65 0.72
CA ASP A 185 -19.75 -1.71 -0.61
C ASP A 185 -19.80 -0.33 -1.30
N ASP A 186 -20.89 0.44 -1.16
CA ASP A 186 -21.00 1.81 -1.65
C ASP A 186 -19.96 2.76 -1.02
N GLN A 187 -19.74 2.63 0.29
CA GLN A 187 -18.69 3.38 0.97
C GLN A 187 -17.31 2.97 0.48
N TRP A 188 -17.11 1.68 0.21
CA TRP A 188 -15.84 1.17 -0.29
C TRP A 188 -15.53 1.68 -1.70
N VAL A 189 -16.51 1.62 -2.62
CA VAL A 189 -16.42 2.23 -3.96
C VAL A 189 -16.11 3.72 -3.85
N SER A 190 -16.83 4.43 -2.96
CA SER A 190 -16.60 5.86 -2.72
C SER A 190 -15.17 6.16 -2.25
N LEU A 191 -14.58 5.30 -1.41
CA LEU A 191 -13.19 5.45 -0.97
C LEU A 191 -12.19 5.25 -2.13
N CYS A 192 -12.50 4.38 -3.08
CA CYS A 192 -11.68 4.10 -4.27
C CYS A 192 -11.64 5.28 -5.26
N ALA A 193 -12.61 6.20 -5.21
CA ALA A 193 -12.66 7.37 -6.09
C ALA A 193 -11.59 8.43 -5.79
N TYR A 194 -10.92 8.36 -4.63
CA TYR A 194 -9.87 9.30 -4.28
C TYR A 194 -8.70 9.28 -5.26
N ARG A 195 -8.17 10.46 -5.59
CA ARG A 195 -6.91 10.63 -6.32
C ARG A 195 -5.96 11.55 -5.56
N PRO A 196 -4.65 11.22 -5.48
CA PRO A 196 -3.69 12.06 -4.80
C PRO A 196 -3.53 13.41 -5.51
N GLY A 197 -3.15 14.45 -4.76
CA GLY A 197 -3.05 15.83 -5.28
C GLY A 197 -2.16 16.00 -6.50
N LEU A 198 -1.19 15.09 -6.69
CA LEU A 198 -0.33 14.96 -7.86
C LEU A 198 -1.10 14.84 -9.20
N PHE A 199 -2.37 14.43 -9.14
CA PHE A 199 -3.28 14.23 -10.29
C PHE A 199 -4.32 15.34 -10.45
N LYS A 200 -4.51 16.21 -9.46
CA LYS A 200 -5.58 17.23 -9.44
C LYS A 200 -5.29 18.45 -10.34
N GLY A 201 -4.19 18.44 -11.09
CA GLY A 201 -3.74 19.54 -11.95
C GLY A 201 -3.66 19.18 -13.44
N ARG A 202 -4.42 18.18 -13.89
CA ARG A 202 -4.58 17.80 -15.30
C ARG A 202 -6.05 17.74 -15.67
#